data_AF-A0A946YBV1-F1
#
_entry.id   AF-A0A946YBV1-F1
#
_cell.length_a   1.000
_cell.length_b   1.000
_cell.length_c   1.000
_cell.angle_alpha   90.00
_cell.angle_beta   90.00
_cell.angle_gamma   90.00
#
_symmetry.space_group_name_H-M   'P 1'
#
loop_
_entity.id
_entity.type
_entity.pdbx_description
1 polymer ?
#
loop_
_entity_poly.entity_id
_entity_poly.type
_entity_poly.pdbx_seq_one_letter_code
_entity_poly.pdbx_strand_id
1 'polypeptide(L)' 'QVLVLYDMLGITQGRLPRFVKDFMSEGGSIPGAIMAYVDAVRDGRYPAPEHTY' A
#
# COMPACT_ATOMS: atom_id res chain seq x y z
N GLN A 1 -9.38 -0.09 6.43
CA GLN A 1 -8.90 0.13 5.05
C GLN A 1 -8.80 -1.21 4.34
N VAL A 2 -9.07 -1.25 3.04
CA VAL A 2 -8.89 -2.44 2.17
C VAL A 2 -8.02 -2.04 0.97
N LEU A 3 -7.05 -2.87 0.62
CA LEU A 3 -6.16 -2.70 -0.53
C LEU A 3 -5.91 -4.09 -1.14
N VAL A 4 -5.78 -4.17 -2.47
CA VAL A 4 -5.53 -5.44 -3.16
C VAL A 4 -4.08 -5.86 -2.92
N LEU A 5 -3.88 -7.13 -2.57
CA LEU A 5 -2.55 -7.67 -2.23
C LEU A 5 -1.53 -7.45 -3.36
N TYR A 6 -1.90 -7.71 -4.61
CA TYR A 6 -1.00 -7.53 -5.75
C TYR A 6 -0.61 -6.06 -5.99
N ASP A 7 -1.52 -5.14 -5.70
CA ASP A 7 -1.30 -3.70 -5.84
C ASP A 7 -0.36 -3.18 -4.74
N MET A 8 -0.56 -3.59 -3.48
CA MET A 8 0.34 -3.21 -2.37
C MET A 8 1.74 -3.82 -2.49
N LEU A 9 1.88 -4.89 -3.28
CA LEU A 9 3.16 -5.55 -3.54
C LEU A 9 3.84 -5.06 -4.83
N GLY A 10 3.25 -4.11 -5.56
CA GLY A 10 3.79 -3.60 -6.82
C GLY A 10 3.83 -4.63 -7.96
N ILE A 11 3.05 -5.72 -7.86
CA ILE A 11 3.01 -6.79 -8.87
C ILE A 11 2.16 -6.35 -10.07
N THR A 12 1.12 -5.56 -9.83
CA THR A 12 0.22 -5.08 -10.88
C THR A 12 0.96 -4.15 -11.83
N GLN A 13 1.03 -4.54 -13.10
CA GLN A 13 1.63 -3.74 -14.17
C GLN A 13 0.60 -2.82 -14.82
N GLY A 14 0.99 -1.59 -15.14
CA GLY A 14 0.15 -0.62 -15.84
C GLY A 14 -0.36 0.51 -14.93
N ARG A 15 -1.56 1.02 -15.22
CA ARG A 15 -2.12 2.17 -14.51
C ARG A 15 -2.75 1.73 -13.19
N LEU A 16 -2.03 1.95 -12.11
CA LEU A 16 -2.54 1.77 -10.76
C LEU A 16 -3.64 2.80 -10.44
N PRO A 17 -4.72 2.41 -9.74
CA PRO A 17 -5.69 3.35 -9.20
C PRO A 17 -5.03 4.36 -8.26
N ARG A 18 -5.55 5.60 -8.19
CA ARG A 18 -4.97 6.69 -7.38
C ARG A 18 -4.82 6.36 -5.89
N PHE A 19 -5.64 5.44 -5.37
CA PHE A 19 -5.59 5.04 -3.96
C PHE A 19 -4.52 3.99 -3.66
N VAL A 20 -3.85 3.42 -4.66
CA VAL A 20 -2.84 2.38 -4.44
C VAL A 20 -1.53 2.99 -3.97
N LYS A 21 -0.95 2.37 -2.94
CA LYS A 21 0.42 2.62 -2.49
C LYS A 21 1.21 1.30 -2.51
N ASP A 22 2.42 1.33 -3.07
CA ASP A 22 3.36 0.20 -3.03
C ASP A 22 4.08 0.16 -1.68
N PHE A 23 3.81 -0.89 -0.89
CA PHE A 23 4.43 -1.12 0.41
C PHE A 23 5.63 -2.09 0.33
N MET A 24 5.88 -2.75 -0.80
CA MET A 24 7.07 -3.58 -0.98
C MET A 24 8.35 -2.76 -0.96
N SER A 25 8.30 -1.56 -1.53
CA SER A 25 9.41 -0.61 -1.49
C SER A 25 9.79 -0.17 -0.06
N GLU A 26 8.83 -0.19 0.89
CA GLU A 26 9.08 0.15 2.31
C GLU A 26 9.47 -1.06 3.15
N GLY A 27 8.87 -2.22 2.88
CA GLY A 27 9.02 -3.42 3.70
C GLY A 27 10.18 -4.35 3.32
N GLY A 28 10.74 -4.22 2.11
CA GLY A 28 11.86 -5.02 1.59
C GLY A 28 11.58 -6.54 1.45
N SER A 29 10.41 -7.00 1.89
CA SER A 29 9.94 -8.37 1.88
C SER A 29 8.42 -8.38 1.96
N ILE A 30 7.78 -9.49 1.55
CA ILE A 30 6.31 -9.61 1.61
C ILE A 30 5.77 -9.43 3.04
N PRO A 31 6.34 -10.08 4.09
CA PRO A 31 5.89 -9.83 5.46
C PRO A 31 6.11 -8.38 5.89
N GLY A 32 7.24 -7.77 5.52
CA GLY A 32 7.54 -6.37 5.82
C GLY A 32 6.55 -5.41 5.17
N ALA A 33 6.15 -5.66 3.92
CA ALA A 33 5.18 -4.85 3.20
C ALA A 33 3.80 -4.89 3.86
N ILE A 34 3.39 -6.07 4.33
CA ILE A 34 2.14 -6.25 5.08
C ILE A 34 2.21 -5.51 6.42
N MET A 35 3.34 -5.59 7.13
CA MET A 35 3.53 -4.86 8.38
C MET A 35 3.49 -3.34 8.15
N ALA A 36 4.17 -2.85 7.12
CA ALA A 36 4.17 -1.43 6.76
C ALA A 36 2.77 -0.91 6.41
N TYR A 37 1.96 -1.70 5.69
CA TYR A 37 0.55 -1.38 5.43
C TYR A 37 -0.26 -1.31 6.73
N VAL A 38 -0.13 -2.31 7.61
CA VAL A 38 -0.86 -2.36 8.88
C VAL A 38 -0.49 -1.17 9.77
N ASP A 39 0.79 -0.84 9.84
CA ASP A 39 1.32 0.28 10.62
C ASP A 39 0.82 1.63 10.07
N ALA A 40 0.88 1.83 8.74
CA ALA A 40 0.39 3.04 8.11
C ALA A 40 -1.13 3.25 8.27
N VAL A 41 -1.92 2.17 8.26
CA VAL A 41 -3.37 2.24 8.52
C VAL A 41 -3.66 2.54 9.98
N ARG A 42 -2.92 1.94 10.91
CA ARG A 42 -3.08 2.17 12.36
C ARG A 42 -2.73 3.60 12.75
N ASP A 43 -1.67 4.14 12.16
CA ASP A 43 -1.21 5.51 12.41
C ASP A 43 -2.02 6.57 11.66
N GLY A 44 -2.97 6.16 10.81
CA GLY A 44 -3.74 7.07 9.96
C GLY A 44 -2.90 7.75 8.86
N ARG A 45 -1.67 7.27 8.61
CA ARG A 45 -0.82 7.72 7.49
C ARG A 45 -1.33 7.22 6.14
N TYR A 46 -2.13 6.15 6.13
CA TYR A 46 -2.79 5.62 4.94
C TYR A 46 -4.29 5.37 5.18
N PRO A 47 -5.18 5.81 4.27
CA PRO A 47 -4.90 6.51 3.02
C PRO A 47 -4.50 7.98 3.24
N ALA A 48 -3.41 8.40 2.58
CA ALA A 48 -3.01 9.81 2.54
C ALA A 48 -3.93 10.61 1.60
N PRO A 49 -3.95 11.96 1.63
CA PRO A 49 -4.83 12.79 0.78
C PRO A 49 -4.66 12.54 -0.73
N GLU A 50 -3.46 12.12 -1.13
CA GLU A 50 -3.13 11.69 -2.50
C GLU A 50 -3.74 10.33 -2.89
N HIS A 51 -4.11 9.51 -1.90
CA HIS A 51 -4.74 8.20 -2.05
C HIS A 51 -6.25 8.22 -1.76
N THR A 52 -6.86 9.42 -1.68
CA THR A 52 -8.32 9.60 -1.53
C THR A 52 -8.96 10.08 -2.85
N TYR A 53 -10.28 9.93 -2.98
CA TYR A 53 -11.05 10.39 -4.15
C TYR A 53 -11.49 11.84 -4.04
#